data_AF-C9E8B8-F1
#
_entry.id   AF-C9E8B8-F1
#
_cell.length_a   1.000
_cell.length_b   1.000
_cell.length_c   1.000
_cell.angle_alpha   90.00
_cell.angle_beta   90.00
_cell.angle_gamma   90.00
#
_symmetry.space_group_name_H-M   'P 1'
#
loop_
_entity.id
_entity.type
_entity.pdbx_description
1 polymer ?
#
loop_
_entity_poly.entity_id
_entity_poly.type
_entity_poly.pdbx_seq_one_letter_code
_entity_poly.pdbx_strand_id
1 'polypeptide(L)'
;SSYIDYAMSVIVGRALPDVRDGLKPVHRRVLYAMYDNGYRPDRGYVKSARPVADTMGNYHPHGDSSIYHTLVRMAQPWSLRYP
;
A
#
# COMPACT_ATOMS: atom_id res chain seq x y z
N SER A 1 9.37 19.23 19.85
CA SER A 1 9.63 20.25 18.80
C SER A 1 8.92 19.75 17.56
N SER A 2 7.76 20.32 17.22
CA SER A 2 6.82 19.72 16.26
C SER A 2 7.41 19.46 14.87
N TYR A 3 8.44 20.21 14.47
CA TYR A 3 9.14 20.02 13.20
C TYR A 3 9.96 18.72 13.16
N ILE A 4 10.75 18.44 14.20
CA ILE A 4 11.63 17.26 14.25
C ILE A 4 10.78 15.98 14.34
N ASP A 5 9.73 16.00 15.17
CA ASP A 5 8.85 14.85 15.35
C ASP A 5 8.11 14.52 14.03
N TYR A 6 7.65 15.54 13.30
CA TYR A 6 7.05 15.36 11.99
C TYR A 6 8.06 14.86 10.95
N ALA A 7 9.24 15.48 10.86
CA ALA A 7 10.28 15.11 9.92
C ALA A 7 10.70 13.64 10.09
N MET A 8 10.93 13.21 11.33
CA MET A 8 11.27 11.82 11.63
C MET A 8 10.15 10.84 11.25
N SER A 9 8.89 11.21 11.52
CA SER A 9 7.73 10.38 11.14
C SER A 9 7.60 10.17 9.62
N VAL A 10 7.96 11.19 8.83
CA VAL A 10 7.91 11.14 7.36
C VAL A 10 9.04 10.26 6.81
N ILE A 11 10.26 10.43 7.32
CA ILE A 11 11.43 9.68 6.87
C ILE A 11 11.22 8.18 7.09
N VAL A 12 10.87 7.79 8.32
CA VAL A 12 10.79 6.38 8.73
C VAL A 12 9.45 5.75 8.35
N GLY A 13 8.34 6.48 8.54
CA GLY A 13 7.00 5.92 8.45
C GLY A 13 6.31 6.07 7.09
N ARG A 14 6.93 6.74 6.11
CA ARG A 14 6.26 7.06 4.84
C ARG A 14 7.17 7.01 3.62
N ALA A 15 8.31 7.70 3.66
CA ALA A 15 9.08 8.02 2.46
C ALA A 15 10.02 6.88 2.03
N LEU A 16 10.84 6.36 2.95
CA LEU A 16 11.88 5.40 2.66
C LEU A 16 11.36 3.95 2.76
N PRO A 17 11.73 3.07 1.82
CA PRO A 17 11.43 1.64 1.92
C PRO A 17 12.32 0.93 2.95
N ASP A 18 11.85 -0.21 3.45
CA ASP A 18 12.69 -1.10 4.27
C ASP A 18 13.65 -1.90 3.37
N VAL A 19 14.88 -2.12 3.82
CA VAL A 19 15.91 -2.82 3.03
C VAL A 19 15.61 -4.30 2.81
N ARG A 20 14.82 -4.92 3.70
CA ARG A 20 14.55 -6.37 3.67
C ARG A 20 13.58 -6.77 2.57
N ASP A 21 12.60 -5.92 2.29
CA ASP A 21 11.55 -6.17 1.30
C ASP A 21 11.52 -5.14 0.16
N GLY A 22 12.21 -4.01 0.30
CA GLY A 22 12.17 -2.91 -0.67
C GLY A 22 10.82 -2.21 -0.73
N LEU A 23 9.91 -2.48 0.21
CA LEU A 23 8.54 -1.98 0.17
C LEU A 23 8.35 -0.78 1.10
N LYS A 24 7.61 0.21 0.58
CA LYS A 24 7.07 1.30 1.40
C LYS A 24 5.92 0.79 2.26
N PRO A 25 5.61 1.45 3.39
CA PRO A 25 4.53 1.02 4.29
C PRO A 25 3.17 0.86 3.60
N VAL A 26 2.84 1.68 2.59
CA VAL A 26 1.58 1.55 1.83
C VAL A 26 1.53 0.28 0.98
N HIS A 27 2.63 -0.11 0.31
CA HIS A 27 2.70 -1.35 -0.47
C HIS A 27 2.48 -2.56 0.42
N ARG A 28 3.15 -2.60 1.58
CA ARG A 28 3.05 -3.71 2.53
C ARG A 28 1.63 -3.88 3.06
N ARG A 29 0.96 -2.78 3.43
CA ARG A 29 -0.40 -2.81 3.95
C ARG A 29 -1.42 -3.27 2.90
N VAL A 30 -1.28 -2.83 1.64
CA VAL A 30 -2.14 -3.27 0.53
C VAL A 30 -1.97 -4.76 0.27
N LEU A 31 -0.73 -5.24 0.13
CA LEU A 31 -0.47 -6.66 -0.11
C LEU A 31 -0.95 -7.53 1.06
N TYR A 32 -0.77 -7.07 2.29
CA TYR A 32 -1.25 -7.76 3.48
C TYR A 32 -2.79 -7.82 3.53
N ALA A 33 -3.46 -6.69 3.28
CA ALA A 33 -4.92 -6.66 3.21
C ALA A 33 -5.47 -7.58 2.11
N MET A 34 -4.79 -7.66 0.96
CA MET A 34 -5.17 -8.58 -0.12
C MET A 34 -4.99 -10.04 0.28
N TYR A 35 -3.92 -10.37 1.00
CA TYR A 35 -3.67 -11.71 1.51
C TYR A 35 -4.73 -12.13 2.54
N ASP A 36 -5.01 -11.25 3.51
CA ASP A 36 -5.95 -11.49 4.62
C ASP A 36 -7.39 -11.68 4.12
N ASN A 37 -7.84 -10.85 3.16
CA ASN A 37 -9.15 -10.98 2.52
C ASN A 37 -9.21 -12.08 1.44
N GLY A 38 -8.11 -12.78 1.18
CA GLY A 38 -8.05 -13.88 0.24
C GLY A 38 -8.22 -13.47 -1.23
N TYR A 39 -7.78 -12.28 -1.61
CA TYR A 39 -7.67 -11.84 -3.01
C TYR A 39 -6.44 -12.50 -3.64
N ARG A 40 -6.61 -13.76 -4.04
CA ARG A 40 -5.54 -14.58 -4.60
C ARG A 40 -5.62 -14.66 -6.14
N PRO A 41 -4.49 -14.93 -6.83
CA PRO A 41 -4.45 -15.04 -8.29
C PRO A 41 -5.33 -16.17 -8.86
N ASP A 42 -5.65 -17.19 -8.07
CA ASP A 42 -6.49 -18.33 -8.46
C ASP A 42 -8.00 -18.04 -8.43
N ARG A 43 -8.41 -16.88 -7.89
CA ARG A 43 -9.82 -16.51 -7.72
C ARG A 43 -10.27 -15.48 -8.75
N GLY A 44 -11.60 -15.34 -8.88
CA GLY A 44 -12.20 -14.33 -9.76
C GLY A 44 -11.84 -12.90 -9.37
N TYR A 45 -11.89 -11.99 -10.35
CA TYR A 45 -11.58 -10.57 -10.14
C TYR A 45 -12.54 -9.92 -9.13
N VAL A 46 -11.98 -9.04 -8.31
CA VAL A 46 -12.72 -8.22 -7.36
C VAL A 46 -12.64 -6.74 -7.74
N LYS A 47 -13.69 -5.98 -7.41
CA LYS A 47 -13.71 -4.53 -7.63
C LYS A 47 -12.62 -3.88 -6.79
N SER A 48 -11.83 -2.99 -7.40
CA SER A 48 -10.72 -2.27 -6.75
C SER A 48 -11.13 -1.49 -5.50
N ALA A 49 -12.37 -1.04 -5.41
CA ALA A 49 -12.92 -0.39 -4.22
C ALA A 49 -12.87 -1.27 -2.95
N ARG A 50 -12.93 -2.60 -3.09
CA ARG A 50 -12.86 -3.54 -1.95
C ARG A 50 -11.48 -3.55 -1.29
N PRO A 51 -10.37 -3.93 -1.96
CA PRO A 51 -9.05 -3.91 -1.33
C PRO A 51 -8.64 -2.51 -0.86
N VAL A 52 -9.11 -1.43 -1.51
CA VAL A 52 -8.91 -0.06 -1.03
C VAL A 52 -9.60 0.17 0.32
N ALA A 53 -10.89 -0.15 0.42
CA ALA A 53 -11.68 0.01 1.64
C ALA A 53 -11.14 -0.87 2.78
N ASP A 54 -10.79 -2.12 2.50
CA ASP A 54 -10.27 -3.06 3.51
C ASP A 54 -8.91 -2.60 4.05
N THR A 55 -8.03 -2.09 3.16
CA THR A 55 -6.74 -1.53 3.57
C THR A 55 -6.94 -0.27 4.42
N MET A 56 -7.86 0.61 4.01
CA MET A 56 -8.12 1.86 4.72
C MET A 56 -8.71 1.62 6.10
N GLY A 57 -9.69 0.71 6.21
CA GLY A 57 -10.39 0.42 7.46
C GLY A 57 -9.53 -0.27 8.50
N ASN A 58 -8.67 -1.20 8.07
CA ASN A 58 -7.93 -2.06 8.99
C ASN A 58 -6.46 -1.68 9.19
N TYR A 59 -5.79 -1.14 8.16
CA TYR A 59 -4.32 -1.08 8.14
C TYR A 59 -3.72 0.30 7.80
N HIS A 60 -4.46 1.17 7.10
CA HIS A 60 -3.96 2.45 6.61
C HIS A 60 -5.01 3.56 6.77
N PRO A 61 -5.10 4.19 7.96
CA PRO A 61 -6.14 5.19 8.26
C PRO A 61 -5.81 6.57 7.64
N HIS A 62 -5.57 6.59 6.34
CA HIS A 62 -5.31 7.77 5.52
C HIS A 62 -6.11 7.67 4.22
N GLY A 63 -6.17 8.78 3.46
CA GLY A 63 -7.03 8.91 2.29
C GLY A 63 -6.92 7.74 1.29
N ASP A 64 -8.09 7.32 0.82
CA ASP A 64 -8.31 6.28 -0.19
C ASP A 64 -7.51 6.52 -1.48
N SER A 65 -7.37 7.79 -1.88
CA SER A 65 -6.63 8.19 -3.08
C SER A 65 -5.21 7.62 -3.09
N SER A 66 -4.49 7.72 -1.97
CA SER A 66 -3.11 7.23 -1.84
C SER A 66 -2.99 5.71 -2.01
N ILE A 67 -3.99 4.97 -1.50
CA ILE A 67 -4.07 3.51 -1.60
C ILE A 67 -4.42 3.11 -3.04
N TYR A 68 -5.40 3.79 -3.64
CA TYR A 68 -5.82 3.51 -5.01
C TYR A 68 -4.72 3.81 -6.04
N HIS A 69 -4.03 4.95 -5.92
CA HIS A 69 -2.88 5.28 -6.78
C HIS A 69 -1.77 4.24 -6.65
N THR A 70 -1.55 3.72 -5.44
CA THR A 70 -0.58 2.66 -5.19
C THR A 70 -0.95 1.38 -5.94
N LEU A 71 -2.21 0.93 -5.84
CA LEU A 71 -2.72 -0.23 -6.56
C LEU A 71 -2.58 -0.08 -8.08
N VAL A 72 -3.00 1.07 -8.61
CA VAL A 72 -2.90 1.36 -10.06
C VAL A 72 -1.44 1.34 -10.52
N ARG A 73 -0.51 1.92 -9.75
CA ARG A 73 0.90 1.97 -10.12
C ARG A 73 1.57 0.59 -10.11
N MET A 74 1.14 -0.31 -9.22
CA MET A 74 1.65 -1.69 -9.19
C MET A 74 1.12 -2.51 -10.37
N ALA A 75 -0.12 -2.26 -10.82
CA ALA A 75 -0.72 -2.97 -11.95
C ALA A 75 -0.25 -2.49 -13.33
N GLN A 76 0.43 -1.34 -13.42
CA GLN A 76 0.89 -0.77 -14.69
C GLN A 76 2.10 -1.53 -15.26
N PRO A 77 2.01 -2.15 -16.45
CA PRO A 77 3.08 -3.02 -16.98
C PRO A 77 4.37 -2.28 -17.36
N TRP A 78 4.32 -0.96 -17.51
CA TRP A 78 5.50 -0.11 -17.79
C TRP A 78 6.10 0.53 -16.52
N SER A 79 5.43 0.43 -15.38
CA SER A 79 5.83 1.07 -14.12
C SER A 79 6.79 0.20 -13.32
N LEU A 80 6.56 -1.12 -13.31
CA LEU A 80 7.36 -2.10 -12.58
C LEU A 80 7.94 -3.13 -13.55
N ARG A 81 9.17 -3.58 -13.27
CA ARG A 81 9.80 -4.65 -14.03
C ARG A 81 9.07 -6.00 -13.84
N TYR A 82 8.57 -6.23 -12.62
CA TYR A 82 7.81 -7.40 -12.21
C TYR A 82 6.57 -6.95 -11.43
N PRO A 83 5.42 -6.83 -12.11
CA PRO A 83 4.12 -6.52 -11.49
C PRO A 83 3.58 -7.68 -10.64
#